data_AF-A0A8S1XXR0-F1
#
_entry.id   AF-A0A8S1XXR0-F1
#
_cell.length_a   1.000
_cell.length_b   1.000
_cell.length_c   1.000
_cell.angle_alpha   90.00
_cell.angle_beta   90.00
_cell.angle_gamma   90.00
#
_symmetry.space_group_name_H-M   'P 1'
#
loop_
_entity.id
_entity.type
_entity.pdbx_description
1 polymer ?
#
loop_
_entity_poly.entity_id
_entity_poly.type
_entity_poly.pdbx_seq_one_letter_code
_entity_poly.pdbx_strand_id
1 'polypeptide(L)'
;MILVSLLIISTRACTNTANTGWSNDYQKTLITTTNSISKVDLTTVCPKIDPAKVPGLTPYQYLSSNSCLGYKGPLGPYGPLSSIGPLSNPFWYLTTYLDKIFFPTNLVELYQWAQYQPGAPMSKDGPLGYKGPLATTQYYGQQDPGKTLFETNDFAVQLRAFGLWSALGPIGPLGPLGPLGPLGPIGAHGYNVDLNGNYINGTNIVNSVTIDYDGSSTRTYPLYEFYQSSYAKTIQLDTSFLVENDVCQSDDAYHIGSQPFNQIVTFVLTPLAVLDSYSLILREKDGRVIAQSNAENYIQTIQLNVKMNTQLTIEVHPMILHKSVGSYRLFVTGSTQYITQYNISGNQILFN
;
A
#
# COMPACT_ATOMS: atom_id res chain seq x y z
N MET A 1 16.47 -18.53 -43.56
CA MET A 1 15.31 -19.06 -42.81
C MET A 1 15.12 -18.15 -41.62
N ILE A 2 14.24 -17.15 -41.72
CA ILE A 2 14.02 -16.14 -40.68
C ILE A 2 13.00 -16.72 -39.70
N LEU A 3 13.44 -17.04 -38.48
CA LEU A 3 12.55 -17.41 -37.39
C LEU A 3 11.82 -16.14 -36.94
N VAL A 4 10.57 -16.00 -37.34
CA VAL A 4 9.64 -15.03 -36.75
C VAL A 4 9.21 -15.62 -35.41
N SER A 5 9.78 -15.12 -34.32
CA SER A 5 9.33 -15.43 -32.97
C SER A 5 7.91 -14.90 -32.80
N LEU A 6 6.93 -15.80 -32.90
CA LEU A 6 5.53 -15.51 -32.64
C LEU A 6 5.39 -15.18 -31.15
N LEU A 7 5.27 -13.89 -30.82
CA LEU A 7 4.94 -13.43 -29.47
C LEU A 7 3.48 -13.82 -29.21
N ILE A 8 3.26 -14.98 -28.58
CA ILE A 8 1.92 -15.40 -28.14
C ILE A 8 1.55 -14.50 -26.96
N ILE A 9 0.85 -13.41 -27.25
CA ILE A 9 0.11 -12.65 -26.24
C ILE A 9 -1.01 -13.59 -25.80
N SER A 10 -0.84 -14.22 -24.63
CA SER A 10 -1.91 -14.94 -23.94
C SER A 10 -2.94 -13.90 -23.50
N THR A 11 -3.84 -13.52 -24.42
CA THR A 11 -5.02 -12.75 -24.09
C THR A 11 -5.97 -13.70 -23.36
N ARG A 12 -5.86 -13.79 -22.03
CA ARG A 12 -7.00 -14.25 -21.24
C ARG A 12 -8.18 -13.39 -21.66
N ALA A 13 -9.23 -13.99 -22.22
CA ALA A 13 -10.43 -13.27 -22.59
C ALA A 13 -10.91 -12.47 -21.37
N CYS A 14 -11.07 -11.15 -21.51
CA CYS A 14 -11.50 -10.33 -20.40
C CYS A 14 -12.85 -10.83 -19.90
N THR A 15 -12.88 -11.38 -18.69
CA THR A 15 -14.12 -11.72 -18.03
C THR A 15 -14.71 -10.41 -17.52
N ASN A 16 -15.93 -10.06 -17.95
CA ASN A 16 -16.62 -8.87 -17.44
C ASN A 16 -16.92 -8.97 -15.92
N THR A 17 -16.69 -10.13 -15.30
CA THR A 17 -16.93 -10.37 -13.88
C THR A 17 -15.70 -10.05 -13.04
N ALA A 18 -15.88 -9.23 -12.01
CA ALA A 18 -14.81 -8.76 -11.15
C ALA A 18 -14.20 -9.81 -10.20
N ASN A 19 -14.74 -11.03 -10.13
CA ASN A 19 -14.28 -12.07 -9.20
C ASN A 19 -13.87 -13.37 -9.89
N THR A 20 -13.62 -13.33 -11.20
CA THR A 20 -13.09 -14.45 -11.96
C THR A 20 -11.68 -14.15 -12.45
N GLY A 21 -10.95 -15.19 -12.88
CA GLY A 21 -9.66 -15.01 -13.54
C GLY A 21 -8.47 -14.70 -12.63
N TRP A 22 -8.59 -14.96 -11.33
CA TRP A 22 -7.50 -14.80 -10.36
C TRP A 22 -6.23 -15.56 -10.79
N SER A 23 -5.09 -14.93 -10.60
CA SER A 23 -3.75 -15.42 -10.96
C SER A 23 -2.76 -15.03 -9.88
N ASN A 24 -1.76 -15.87 -9.65
CA ASN A 24 -0.61 -15.62 -8.78
C ASN A 24 0.69 -15.94 -9.52
N ASP A 25 0.82 -15.46 -10.76
CA ASP A 25 2.05 -15.64 -11.52
C ASP A 25 3.11 -14.64 -11.03
N TYR A 26 4.15 -15.17 -10.39
CA TYR A 26 5.33 -14.41 -9.99
C TYR A 26 6.50 -14.66 -10.93
N GLN A 27 6.37 -15.45 -12.00
CA GLN A 27 7.47 -15.69 -12.95
C GLN A 27 7.85 -14.44 -13.74
N LYS A 28 6.89 -13.55 -13.96
CA LYS A 28 7.08 -12.23 -14.58
C LYS A 28 6.82 -11.14 -13.55
N THR A 29 7.59 -10.06 -13.64
CA THR A 29 7.34 -8.87 -12.83
C THR A 29 6.27 -8.02 -13.51
N LEU A 30 5.09 -7.97 -12.91
CA LEU A 30 3.98 -7.09 -13.24
C LEU A 30 4.15 -5.79 -12.49
N ILE A 31 3.96 -4.67 -13.19
CA ILE A 31 4.25 -3.35 -12.64
C ILE A 31 3.13 -2.39 -13.06
N THR A 32 2.55 -1.67 -12.11
CA THR A 32 1.78 -0.46 -12.41
C THR A 32 2.50 0.75 -11.82
N THR A 33 2.46 1.87 -12.53
CA THR A 33 2.98 3.14 -12.04
C THR A 33 1.96 4.24 -12.30
N THR A 34 2.11 5.38 -11.61
CA THR A 34 1.27 6.54 -11.90
C THR A 34 1.36 6.95 -13.38
N ASN A 35 2.53 6.79 -14.02
CA ASN A 35 2.70 7.06 -15.45
C ASN A 35 1.85 6.15 -16.35
N SER A 36 1.77 4.85 -16.04
CA SER A 36 0.97 3.91 -16.84
C SER A 36 -0.53 4.07 -16.58
N ILE A 37 -0.91 4.39 -15.34
CA ILE A 37 -2.31 4.57 -14.92
C ILE A 37 -2.90 5.87 -15.49
N SER A 38 -2.21 7.01 -15.36
CA SER A 38 -2.75 8.33 -15.72
C SER A 38 -3.06 8.52 -17.21
N LYS A 39 -2.52 7.65 -18.07
CA LYS A 39 -2.68 7.70 -19.53
C LYS A 39 -3.38 6.46 -20.10
N VAL A 40 -3.90 5.59 -19.24
CA VAL A 40 -4.50 4.32 -19.70
C VAL A 40 -5.78 4.58 -20.49
N ASP A 41 -5.96 3.82 -21.56
CA ASP A 41 -7.26 3.66 -22.20
C ASP A 41 -8.12 2.72 -21.35
N LEU A 42 -9.19 3.25 -20.74
CA LEU A 42 -10.09 2.49 -19.88
C LEU A 42 -10.75 1.30 -20.58
N THR A 43 -10.83 1.30 -21.92
CA THR A 43 -11.40 0.17 -22.67
C THR A 43 -10.52 -1.08 -22.62
N THR A 44 -9.24 -0.91 -22.26
CA THR A 44 -8.25 -1.99 -22.11
C THR A 44 -8.26 -2.60 -20.71
N VAL A 45 -8.87 -1.91 -19.74
CA VAL A 45 -8.90 -2.33 -18.34
C VAL A 45 -9.91 -3.45 -18.16
N CYS A 46 -9.48 -4.52 -17.52
CA CYS A 46 -10.29 -5.66 -17.17
C CYS A 46 -10.14 -5.97 -15.67
N PRO A 47 -11.22 -6.22 -14.91
CA PRO A 47 -12.64 -6.19 -15.31
C PRO A 47 -13.05 -4.83 -15.87
N LYS A 48 -13.98 -4.82 -16.83
CA LYS A 48 -14.45 -3.57 -17.44
C LYS A 48 -15.07 -2.67 -16.38
N ILE A 49 -14.77 -1.38 -16.46
CA ILE A 49 -15.33 -0.38 -15.56
C ILE A 49 -16.64 0.12 -16.17
N ASP A 50 -17.74 -0.15 -15.48
CA ASP A 50 -19.05 0.45 -15.74
C ASP A 50 -19.11 1.82 -15.03
N PRO A 51 -19.16 2.96 -15.77
CA PRO A 51 -19.25 4.27 -15.16
C PRO A 51 -20.47 4.46 -14.25
N ALA A 52 -21.56 3.69 -14.44
CA ALA A 52 -22.74 3.75 -13.59
C ALA A 52 -22.50 3.12 -12.20
N LYS A 53 -21.48 2.27 -12.06
CA LYS A 53 -21.07 1.65 -10.79
C LYS A 53 -19.93 2.38 -10.10
N VAL A 54 -19.50 3.52 -10.64
CA VAL A 54 -18.48 4.38 -10.02
C VAL A 54 -19.19 5.55 -9.33
N PRO A 55 -19.04 5.70 -8.00
CA PRO A 55 -19.78 6.72 -7.26
C PRO A 55 -19.21 8.12 -7.49
N GLY A 56 -20.08 9.13 -7.57
CA GLY A 56 -19.73 10.55 -7.48
C GLY A 56 -19.12 11.18 -8.75
N LEU A 57 -18.00 10.64 -9.24
CA LEU A 57 -17.29 11.15 -10.42
C LEU A 57 -17.18 10.08 -11.51
N THR A 58 -16.94 10.50 -12.74
CA THR A 58 -16.61 9.56 -13.81
C THR A 58 -15.25 8.89 -13.56
N PRO A 59 -15.01 7.67 -14.09
CA PRO A 59 -13.71 7.01 -13.98
C PRO A 59 -12.53 7.89 -14.42
N TYR A 60 -12.67 8.63 -15.53
CA TYR A 60 -11.63 9.55 -16.03
C TYR A 60 -11.36 10.71 -15.09
N GLN A 61 -12.37 11.23 -14.39
CA GLN A 61 -12.17 12.27 -13.39
C GLN A 61 -11.40 11.75 -12.16
N TYR A 62 -11.61 10.49 -11.75
CA TYR A 62 -10.80 9.85 -10.72
C TYR A 62 -9.35 9.60 -11.13
N LEU A 63 -9.08 9.45 -12.43
CA LEU A 63 -7.71 9.36 -12.96
C LEU A 63 -6.99 10.72 -13.06
N SER A 64 -7.69 11.83 -12.90
CA SER A 64 -7.10 13.17 -13.01
C SER A 64 -6.16 13.50 -11.84
N SER A 65 -5.11 14.27 -12.14
CA SER A 65 -4.21 14.88 -11.14
C SER A 65 -4.89 15.87 -10.19
N ASN A 66 -6.12 16.28 -10.47
CA ASN A 66 -6.94 17.07 -9.53
C ASN A 66 -7.81 16.22 -8.60
N SER A 67 -7.70 14.88 -8.69
CA SER A 67 -8.52 13.93 -7.93
C SER A 67 -7.65 13.10 -6.98
N CYS A 68 -8.06 11.87 -6.69
CA CYS A 68 -7.51 11.03 -5.62
C CYS A 68 -6.05 10.59 -5.82
N LEU A 69 -5.55 10.58 -7.06
CA LEU A 69 -4.15 10.27 -7.39
C LEU A 69 -3.23 11.50 -7.39
N GLY A 70 -3.81 12.68 -7.22
CA GLY A 70 -3.12 13.97 -7.27
C GLY A 70 -2.73 14.55 -5.93
N TYR A 71 -2.08 15.72 -5.95
CA TYR A 71 -1.61 16.44 -4.75
C TYR A 71 -2.74 16.89 -3.82
N LYS A 72 -3.94 17.09 -4.37
CA LYS A 72 -5.14 17.44 -3.61
C LYS A 72 -5.91 16.20 -3.13
N GLY A 73 -5.48 15.01 -3.54
CA GLY A 73 -6.07 13.74 -3.14
C GLY A 73 -5.58 13.25 -1.78
N PRO A 74 -6.10 12.10 -1.31
CA PRO A 74 -5.76 11.53 -0.01
C PRO A 74 -4.32 11.01 0.10
N LEU A 75 -3.63 10.77 -1.02
CA LEU A 75 -2.21 10.41 -1.01
C LEU A 75 -1.27 11.63 -1.00
N GLY A 76 -1.83 12.82 -1.18
CA GLY A 76 -1.06 14.05 -1.33
C GLY A 76 -0.72 14.75 -0.01
N PRO A 77 -0.01 15.90 -0.09
CA PRO A 77 0.40 16.71 1.06
C PRO A 77 -0.75 17.22 1.94
N TYR A 78 -2.00 17.16 1.48
CA TYR A 78 -3.18 17.51 2.27
C TYR A 78 -3.96 16.30 2.80
N GLY A 79 -3.54 15.09 2.42
CA GLY A 79 -4.18 13.85 2.80
C GLY A 79 -3.75 13.36 4.18
N PRO A 80 -4.37 12.28 4.69
CA PRO A 80 -4.06 11.71 6.00
C PRO A 80 -2.63 11.16 6.14
N LEU A 81 -1.92 10.92 5.03
CA LEU A 81 -0.52 10.47 5.05
C LEU A 81 0.51 11.60 5.20
N SER A 82 0.07 12.86 5.14
CA SER A 82 0.99 14.01 5.15
C SER A 82 1.34 14.51 6.55
N SER A 83 2.12 15.60 6.59
CA SER A 83 2.52 16.33 7.79
C SER A 83 1.36 17.04 8.52
N ILE A 84 0.13 17.03 7.98
CA ILE A 84 -1.07 17.48 8.69
C ILE A 84 -2.00 16.33 9.10
N GLY A 85 -1.65 15.11 8.71
CA GLY A 85 -2.40 13.90 9.04
C GLY A 85 -2.06 13.33 10.43
N PRO A 86 -2.64 12.18 10.79
CA PRO A 86 -2.40 11.53 12.09
C PRO A 86 -0.93 11.12 12.35
N LEU A 87 -0.12 11.01 11.29
CA LEU A 87 1.32 10.70 11.38
C LEU A 87 2.20 11.94 11.59
N SER A 88 1.63 13.15 11.71
CA SER A 88 2.35 14.43 11.77
C SER A 88 3.16 14.66 13.03
N ASN A 89 2.97 13.85 14.07
CA ASN A 89 3.58 14.12 15.35
C ASN A 89 4.03 12.80 16.02
N PRO A 90 5.34 12.59 16.23
CA PRO A 90 5.86 11.39 16.87
C PRO A 90 5.50 11.30 18.37
N PHE A 91 4.95 12.34 18.99
CA PHE A 91 4.41 12.31 20.37
C PHE A 91 2.98 11.74 20.45
N TRP A 92 2.49 11.12 19.38
CA TRP A 92 1.26 10.32 19.35
C TRP A 92 1.51 8.85 19.70
N TYR A 93 2.58 8.57 20.44
CA TYR A 93 2.57 7.45 21.37
C TYR A 93 1.27 7.55 22.18
N LEU A 94 0.54 6.44 22.31
CA LEU A 94 -0.82 6.24 22.81
C LEU A 94 -1.37 7.15 23.92
N THR A 95 -0.58 7.97 24.61
CA THR A 95 -0.97 8.70 25.83
C THR A 95 -1.73 10.01 25.61
N THR A 96 -1.68 10.68 24.45
CA THR A 96 -2.24 12.05 24.33
C THR A 96 -3.53 12.20 23.53
N TYR A 97 -3.86 11.28 22.62
CA TYR A 97 -5.13 11.32 21.86
C TYR A 97 -6.26 10.51 22.50
N LEU A 98 -5.92 9.53 23.35
CA LEU A 98 -6.89 8.75 24.11
C LEU A 98 -7.65 9.60 25.15
N ASP A 99 -7.14 10.77 25.52
CA ASP A 99 -7.80 11.67 26.48
C ASP A 99 -8.98 12.46 25.89
N LYS A 100 -9.17 12.46 24.56
CA LYS A 100 -10.19 13.30 23.88
C LYS A 100 -11.30 12.52 23.17
N ILE A 101 -11.19 11.21 23.14
CA ILE A 101 -12.25 10.27 22.76
C ILE A 101 -12.49 9.42 24.01
N PHE A 102 -13.73 9.05 24.32
CA PHE A 102 -14.07 8.30 25.54
C PHE A 102 -13.45 6.89 25.49
N PHE A 103 -12.16 6.80 25.80
CA PHE A 103 -11.40 5.56 25.91
C PHE A 103 -11.34 5.10 27.37
N PRO A 104 -11.28 3.79 27.61
CA PRO A 104 -11.11 3.25 28.95
C PRO A 104 -9.85 3.82 29.63
N THR A 105 -9.93 4.10 30.93
CA THR A 105 -8.98 4.97 31.67
C THR A 105 -7.65 4.28 32.04
N ASN A 106 -7.40 3.05 31.58
CA ASN A 106 -6.13 2.35 31.75
C ASN A 106 -5.74 1.49 30.53
N LEU A 107 -4.44 1.22 30.40
CA LEU A 107 -3.86 0.48 29.28
C LEU A 107 -4.46 -0.93 29.14
N VAL A 108 -4.80 -1.61 30.23
CA VAL A 108 -5.35 -2.97 30.22
C VAL A 108 -6.72 -3.00 29.54
N GLU A 109 -7.58 -2.05 29.86
CA GLU A 109 -8.90 -1.92 29.25
C GLU A 109 -8.81 -1.49 27.78
N LEU A 110 -7.80 -0.69 27.38
CA LEU A 110 -7.55 -0.37 25.98
C LEU A 110 -7.15 -1.62 25.17
N TYR A 111 -6.26 -2.45 25.72
CA TYR A 111 -5.90 -3.73 25.10
C TYR A 111 -7.11 -4.64 24.96
N GLN A 112 -7.93 -4.73 26.01
CA GLN A 112 -9.16 -5.51 25.96
C GLN A 112 -10.15 -4.95 24.95
N TRP A 113 -10.27 -3.63 24.85
CA TRP A 113 -11.09 -2.98 23.83
C TRP A 113 -10.60 -3.33 22.42
N ALA A 114 -9.29 -3.19 22.17
CA ALA A 114 -8.67 -3.40 20.86
C ALA A 114 -8.82 -4.84 20.34
N GLN A 115 -8.91 -5.81 21.24
CA GLN A 115 -8.95 -7.24 20.91
C GLN A 115 -10.34 -7.87 20.98
N TYR A 116 -11.19 -7.44 21.92
CA TYR A 116 -12.41 -8.19 22.26
C TYR A 116 -13.71 -7.46 21.94
N GLN A 117 -13.68 -6.16 21.60
CA GLN A 117 -14.89 -5.49 21.16
C GLN A 117 -15.23 -5.90 19.72
N PRO A 118 -16.51 -6.14 19.39
CA PRO A 118 -16.92 -6.40 18.01
C PRO A 118 -16.44 -5.27 17.08
N GLY A 119 -15.68 -5.63 16.05
CA GLY A 119 -15.12 -4.67 15.09
C GLY A 119 -13.87 -3.93 15.57
N ALA A 120 -13.32 -4.29 16.73
CA ALA A 120 -12.10 -3.66 17.22
C ALA A 120 -10.90 -3.93 16.29
N PRO A 121 -9.92 -2.99 16.20
CA PRO A 121 -8.84 -3.04 15.21
C PRO A 121 -8.03 -4.34 15.19
N MET A 122 -7.83 -4.98 16.35
CA MET A 122 -7.05 -6.22 16.51
C MET A 122 -7.93 -7.46 16.73
N SER A 123 -9.26 -7.33 16.63
CA SER A 123 -10.20 -8.45 16.81
C SER A 123 -10.44 -9.23 15.51
N LYS A 124 -11.00 -10.44 15.63
CA LYS A 124 -11.45 -11.25 14.49
C LYS A 124 -12.53 -10.60 13.62
N ASP A 125 -13.30 -9.68 14.19
CA ASP A 125 -14.32 -8.92 13.46
C ASP A 125 -13.75 -7.58 12.91
N GLY A 126 -12.49 -7.27 13.22
CA GLY A 126 -11.76 -6.10 12.77
C GLY A 126 -11.20 -6.23 11.35
N PRO A 127 -10.45 -5.22 10.89
CA PRO A 127 -9.98 -5.12 9.52
C PRO A 127 -8.92 -6.17 9.12
N LEU A 128 -8.28 -6.82 10.09
CA LEU A 128 -7.32 -7.91 9.86
C LEU A 128 -7.96 -9.32 9.99
N GLY A 129 -9.19 -9.40 10.51
CA GLY A 129 -9.90 -10.65 10.73
C GLY A 129 -10.76 -11.10 9.53
N TYR A 130 -11.54 -12.17 9.71
CA TYR A 130 -12.34 -12.79 8.64
C TYR A 130 -13.46 -11.94 8.05
N LYS A 131 -13.87 -10.87 8.75
CA LYS A 131 -14.81 -9.86 8.23
C LYS A 131 -14.12 -8.66 7.58
N GLY A 132 -12.81 -8.53 7.78
CA GLY A 132 -12.03 -7.41 7.28
C GLY A 132 -11.84 -7.45 5.76
N PRO A 133 -11.40 -6.34 5.15
CA PRO A 133 -11.18 -6.25 3.71
C PRO A 133 -10.02 -7.12 3.20
N LEU A 134 -9.20 -7.70 4.09
CA LEU A 134 -8.12 -8.63 3.77
C LEU A 134 -8.53 -10.11 3.87
N ALA A 135 -9.76 -10.40 4.30
CA ALA A 135 -10.28 -11.76 4.27
C ALA A 135 -10.40 -12.22 2.82
N THR A 136 -10.01 -13.47 2.53
CA THR A 136 -10.03 -14.01 1.15
C THR A 136 -11.43 -13.95 0.56
N THR A 137 -12.46 -14.20 1.37
CA THR A 137 -13.86 -14.15 0.96
C THR A 137 -14.32 -12.75 0.58
N GLN A 138 -13.84 -11.71 1.28
CA GLN A 138 -14.16 -10.30 1.02
C GLN A 138 -13.31 -9.75 -0.14
N TYR A 139 -11.99 -9.93 -0.07
CA TYR A 139 -11.06 -9.40 -1.06
C TYR A 139 -11.25 -10.05 -2.43
N TYR A 140 -11.53 -11.36 -2.51
CA TYR A 140 -11.75 -12.07 -3.77
C TYR A 140 -13.23 -12.18 -4.18
N GLY A 141 -14.14 -11.65 -3.37
CA GLY A 141 -15.59 -11.62 -3.66
C GLY A 141 -16.23 -13.02 -3.73
N GLN A 142 -15.75 -13.96 -2.91
CA GLN A 142 -16.18 -15.36 -2.93
C GLN A 142 -17.43 -15.64 -2.08
N GLN A 143 -17.90 -14.69 -1.25
CA GLN A 143 -18.90 -15.02 -0.22
C GLN A 143 -20.38 -14.77 -0.55
N ASP A 144 -20.73 -14.02 -1.60
CA ASP A 144 -22.12 -13.90 -2.10
C ASP A 144 -22.10 -12.90 -3.27
N PRO A 145 -22.32 -13.34 -4.53
CA PRO A 145 -22.35 -12.42 -5.67
C PRO A 145 -23.40 -11.31 -5.47
N GLY A 146 -22.97 -10.04 -5.57
CA GLY A 146 -23.85 -8.88 -5.48
C GLY A 146 -24.03 -8.30 -4.07
N LYS A 147 -23.39 -8.86 -3.04
CA LYS A 147 -23.44 -8.34 -1.67
C LYS A 147 -22.13 -7.74 -1.16
N THR A 148 -21.01 -7.90 -1.88
CA THR A 148 -19.75 -7.25 -1.48
C THR A 148 -19.60 -5.91 -2.20
N LEU A 149 -18.76 -5.05 -1.60
CA LEU A 149 -18.37 -3.77 -2.19
C LEU A 149 -17.81 -3.94 -3.60
N PHE A 150 -17.16 -5.07 -3.89
CA PHE A 150 -16.48 -5.30 -5.16
C PHE A 150 -17.39 -5.83 -6.28
N GLU A 151 -18.63 -6.27 -6.02
CA GLU A 151 -19.56 -6.59 -7.13
C GLU A 151 -20.47 -5.42 -7.49
N THR A 152 -20.64 -4.48 -6.56
CA THR A 152 -21.57 -3.36 -6.68
C THR A 152 -20.88 -2.03 -7.02
N ASN A 153 -19.56 -1.95 -6.86
CA ASN A 153 -18.78 -0.74 -7.08
C ASN A 153 -17.50 -1.02 -7.85
N ASP A 154 -17.44 -0.56 -9.10
CA ASP A 154 -16.29 -0.79 -9.99
C ASP A 154 -15.08 0.09 -9.63
N PHE A 155 -15.28 1.20 -8.90
CA PHE A 155 -14.17 1.91 -8.27
C PHE A 155 -13.49 1.03 -7.23
N ALA A 156 -14.28 0.36 -6.40
CA ALA A 156 -13.76 -0.55 -5.40
C ALA A 156 -13.05 -1.76 -6.02
N VAL A 157 -13.56 -2.33 -7.12
CA VAL A 157 -12.86 -3.39 -7.86
C VAL A 157 -11.43 -2.97 -8.18
N GLN A 158 -11.26 -1.74 -8.66
CA GLN A 158 -9.99 -1.17 -9.07
C GLN A 158 -9.12 -0.67 -7.89
N LEU A 159 -9.55 -0.87 -6.64
CA LEU A 159 -8.70 -0.77 -5.44
C LEU A 159 -7.90 -2.05 -5.17
N ARG A 160 -8.21 -3.15 -5.85
CA ARG A 160 -7.45 -4.41 -5.73
C ARG A 160 -6.10 -4.31 -6.44
N ALA A 161 -5.26 -5.33 -6.23
CA ALA A 161 -3.95 -5.42 -6.84
C ALA A 161 -3.96 -5.16 -8.35
N PHE A 162 -3.05 -4.29 -8.79
CA PHE A 162 -2.85 -3.78 -10.14
C PHE A 162 -4.01 -2.97 -10.74
N GLY A 163 -5.01 -2.64 -9.91
CA GLY A 163 -6.08 -1.72 -10.27
C GLY A 163 -5.62 -0.29 -10.40
N LEU A 164 -6.43 0.52 -11.10
CA LEU A 164 -6.14 1.92 -11.36
C LEU A 164 -5.98 2.77 -10.10
N TRP A 165 -6.64 2.37 -9.01
CA TRP A 165 -6.63 3.08 -7.74
C TRP A 165 -6.07 2.21 -6.62
N SER A 166 -5.27 1.19 -6.95
CA SER A 166 -4.79 0.19 -5.99
C SER A 166 -3.99 0.77 -4.83
N ALA A 167 -3.30 1.90 -5.04
CA ALA A 167 -2.60 2.65 -3.99
C ALA A 167 -3.52 3.17 -2.87
N LEU A 168 -4.82 3.32 -3.15
CA LEU A 168 -5.85 3.69 -2.17
C LEU A 168 -6.51 2.48 -1.49
N GLY A 169 -6.19 1.26 -1.96
CA GLY A 169 -6.89 0.05 -1.60
C GLY A 169 -6.38 -0.65 -0.34
N PRO A 170 -6.91 -1.85 -0.04
CA PRO A 170 -6.58 -2.59 1.19
C PRO A 170 -5.10 -2.97 1.33
N ILE A 171 -4.37 -3.08 0.21
CA ILE A 171 -2.93 -3.37 0.17
C ILE A 171 -2.07 -2.12 -0.16
N GLY A 172 -2.65 -0.93 -0.02
CA GLY A 172 -1.93 0.34 -0.07
C GLY A 172 -1.79 0.97 1.33
N PRO A 173 -1.08 2.10 1.45
CA PRO A 173 -0.82 2.75 2.75
C PRO A 173 -2.07 3.30 3.45
N LEU A 174 -3.19 3.45 2.75
CA LEU A 174 -4.47 3.83 3.38
C LEU A 174 -5.28 2.61 3.85
N GLY A 175 -4.84 1.39 3.53
CA GLY A 175 -5.48 0.15 3.92
C GLY A 175 -5.07 -0.33 5.32
N PRO A 176 -5.61 -1.49 5.78
CA PRO A 176 -5.30 -2.02 7.10
C PRO A 176 -3.85 -2.43 7.31
N LEU A 177 -3.11 -2.70 6.23
CA LEU A 177 -1.68 -3.01 6.26
C LEU A 177 -0.80 -1.75 6.23
N GLY A 178 -1.40 -0.56 6.12
CA GLY A 178 -0.67 0.70 6.10
C GLY A 178 -0.44 1.29 7.50
N PRO A 179 0.26 2.43 7.59
CA PRO A 179 0.65 3.07 8.85
C PRO A 179 -0.51 3.59 9.69
N LEU A 180 -1.66 3.85 9.06
CA LEU A 180 -2.89 4.27 9.76
C LEU A 180 -3.75 3.08 10.20
N GLY A 181 -3.35 1.86 9.81
CA GLY A 181 -4.02 0.62 10.18
C GLY A 181 -3.65 0.14 11.59
N PRO A 182 -4.21 -1.00 12.04
CA PRO A 182 -3.97 -1.54 13.38
C PRO A 182 -2.51 -1.92 13.64
N LEU A 183 -1.71 -2.10 12.58
CA LEU A 183 -0.33 -2.57 12.60
C LEU A 183 0.71 -1.42 12.62
N GLY A 184 0.26 -0.18 12.37
CA GLY A 184 1.14 0.97 12.21
C GLY A 184 1.42 1.76 13.49
N PRO A 185 2.14 2.89 13.40
CA PRO A 185 2.68 3.60 14.57
C PRO A 185 1.63 4.09 15.57
N ILE A 186 0.40 4.31 15.09
CA ILE A 186 -0.76 4.72 15.88
C ILE A 186 -1.77 3.57 16.08
N GLY A 187 -1.37 2.34 15.74
CA GLY A 187 -2.18 1.15 15.78
C GLY A 187 -2.40 0.62 17.20
N ALA A 188 -3.41 -0.24 17.35
CA ALA A 188 -3.80 -0.79 18.65
C ALA A 188 -3.03 -2.07 19.04
N HIS A 189 -1.85 -2.30 18.45
CA HIS A 189 -1.00 -3.45 18.74
C HIS A 189 -0.24 -3.30 20.08
N GLY A 190 -0.05 -2.06 20.56
CA GLY A 190 0.42 -1.74 21.91
C GLY A 190 1.92 -1.91 22.18
N TYR A 191 2.73 -2.16 21.16
CA TYR A 191 4.19 -2.19 21.31
C TYR A 191 4.74 -0.76 21.48
N ASN A 192 5.75 -0.63 22.35
CA ASN A 192 6.55 0.60 22.41
C ASN A 192 7.47 0.67 21.19
N VAL A 193 8.09 1.83 20.96
CA VAL A 193 9.03 2.05 19.86
C VAL A 193 10.37 2.52 20.42
N ASP A 194 11.48 2.05 19.84
CA ASP A 194 12.81 2.56 20.15
C ASP A 194 13.14 3.86 19.38
N LEU A 195 14.34 4.41 19.54
CA LEU A 195 14.75 5.63 18.84
C LEU A 195 14.82 5.47 17.31
N ASN A 196 15.01 4.26 16.82
CA ASN A 196 15.18 3.98 15.39
C ASN A 196 13.84 3.75 14.68
N GLY A 197 12.76 3.55 15.43
CA GLY A 197 11.44 3.22 14.89
C GLY A 197 11.06 1.74 15.00
N ASN A 198 11.89 0.90 15.64
CA ASN A 198 11.57 -0.52 15.83
C ASN A 198 10.54 -0.68 16.95
N TYR A 199 9.55 -1.54 16.75
CA TYR A 199 8.68 -1.96 17.84
C TYR A 199 9.41 -2.87 18.82
N ILE A 200 9.16 -2.67 20.11
CA ILE A 200 9.81 -3.43 21.18
C ILE A 200 8.81 -3.99 22.20
N ASN A 201 9.13 -5.18 22.69
CA ASN A 201 8.50 -5.80 23.85
C ASN A 201 9.57 -6.09 24.90
N GLY A 202 9.66 -5.22 25.91
CA GLY A 202 10.82 -5.17 26.80
C GLY A 202 12.06 -4.73 26.04
N THR A 203 13.07 -5.60 25.95
CA THR A 203 14.32 -5.35 25.23
C THR A 203 14.36 -6.01 23.84
N ASN A 204 13.33 -6.77 23.47
CA ASN A 204 13.30 -7.52 22.21
C ASN A 204 12.60 -6.70 21.13
N ILE A 205 13.21 -6.66 19.94
CA ILE A 205 12.55 -6.13 18.74
C ILE A 205 11.45 -7.11 18.31
N VAL A 206 10.28 -6.56 18.00
CA VAL A 206 9.13 -7.29 17.48
C VAL A 206 8.79 -6.71 16.11
N ASN A 207 8.60 -7.57 15.12
CA ASN A 207 8.31 -7.16 13.73
C ASN A 207 7.00 -7.77 13.21
N SER A 208 6.27 -8.48 14.06
CA SER A 208 5.02 -9.13 13.68
C SER A 208 4.11 -9.34 14.87
N VAL A 209 2.81 -9.49 14.58
CA VAL A 209 1.78 -9.76 15.56
C VAL A 209 0.87 -10.87 15.04
N THR A 210 0.48 -11.77 15.95
CA THR A 210 -0.49 -12.84 15.66
C THR A 210 -1.84 -12.44 16.21
N ILE A 211 -2.87 -12.52 15.37
CA ILE A 211 -4.26 -12.21 15.74
C ILE A 211 -5.15 -13.44 15.61
N ASP A 212 -6.22 -13.46 16.40
CA ASP A 212 -7.35 -14.36 16.17
C ASP A 212 -8.05 -13.95 14.87
N TYR A 213 -8.11 -14.85 13.90
CA TYR A 213 -8.66 -14.54 12.58
C TYR A 213 -10.17 -14.76 12.51
N ASP A 214 -10.69 -15.83 13.10
CA ASP A 214 -12.11 -16.23 12.99
C ASP A 214 -12.69 -16.88 14.26
N GLY A 215 -11.91 -17.00 15.34
CA GLY A 215 -12.24 -17.72 16.57
C GLY A 215 -11.80 -19.18 16.58
N SER A 216 -11.24 -19.68 15.47
CA SER A 216 -10.75 -21.06 15.33
C SER A 216 -9.32 -21.14 14.79
N SER A 217 -8.87 -20.10 14.09
CA SER A 217 -7.54 -19.99 13.49
C SER A 217 -6.90 -18.64 13.78
N THR A 218 -5.58 -18.58 13.65
CA THR A 218 -4.81 -17.33 13.80
C THR A 218 -4.11 -16.96 12.51
N ARG A 219 -3.76 -15.68 12.38
CA ARG A 219 -2.92 -15.16 11.30
C ARG A 219 -1.85 -14.26 11.86
N THR A 220 -0.65 -14.35 11.29
CA THR A 220 0.48 -13.48 11.63
C THR A 220 0.64 -12.43 10.55
N TYR A 221 0.77 -11.17 10.99
CA TYR A 221 0.98 -10.01 10.14
C TYR A 221 2.27 -9.29 10.53
N PRO A 222 3.05 -8.79 9.56
CA PRO A 222 4.16 -7.89 9.87
C PRO A 222 3.61 -6.61 10.51
N LEU A 223 4.34 -6.04 11.46
CA LEU A 223 4.06 -4.69 11.96
C LEU A 223 4.45 -3.67 10.87
N TYR A 224 4.02 -2.42 11.04
CA TYR A 224 4.30 -1.35 10.09
C TYR A 224 5.08 -0.21 10.74
N GLU A 225 6.40 -0.28 10.66
CA GLU A 225 7.30 0.63 11.37
C GLU A 225 7.39 2.02 10.72
N PHE A 226 7.64 3.03 11.55
CA PHE A 226 8.07 4.34 11.09
C PHE A 226 9.53 4.54 11.47
N TYR A 227 10.42 4.22 10.52
CA TYR A 227 11.86 4.29 10.75
C TYR A 227 12.41 5.70 10.62
N GLN A 228 13.42 5.99 11.44
CA GLN A 228 14.33 7.09 11.15
C GLN A 228 15.06 6.81 9.81
N SER A 229 15.04 7.79 8.91
CA SER A 229 15.63 7.63 7.57
C SER A 229 17.11 7.23 7.61
N SER A 230 17.91 7.80 8.52
CA SER A 230 19.31 7.44 8.70
C SER A 230 19.50 5.96 9.06
N TYR A 231 18.66 5.42 9.94
CA TYR A 231 18.67 4.01 10.32
C TYR A 231 18.19 3.12 9.18
N ALA A 232 17.07 3.47 8.53
CA ALA A 232 16.49 2.72 7.43
C ALA A 232 17.46 2.50 6.26
N LYS A 233 18.38 3.47 6.02
CA LYS A 233 19.44 3.37 4.99
C LYS A 233 20.55 2.37 5.34
N THR A 234 20.65 1.92 6.59
CA THR A 234 21.72 1.03 7.07
C THR A 234 21.31 -0.44 7.16
N ILE A 235 20.02 -0.75 7.05
CA ILE A 235 19.48 -2.09 7.23
C ILE A 235 18.78 -2.60 5.97
N GLN A 236 18.58 -3.92 5.90
CA GLN A 236 17.73 -4.54 4.90
C GLN A 236 16.28 -4.53 5.39
N LEU A 237 15.47 -3.66 4.81
CA LEU A 237 14.06 -3.49 5.15
C LEU A 237 13.20 -4.63 4.60
N ASP A 238 12.05 -4.85 5.22
CA ASP A 238 10.97 -5.65 4.67
C ASP A 238 10.08 -4.78 3.77
N THR A 239 8.79 -5.10 3.65
CA THR A 239 7.83 -4.35 2.82
C THR A 239 6.73 -3.68 3.66
N SER A 240 6.93 -3.45 4.94
CA SER A 240 5.93 -2.90 5.85
C SER A 240 6.50 -1.76 6.65
N PHE A 241 6.83 -0.65 5.98
CA PHE A 241 7.43 0.48 6.67
C PHE A 241 7.12 1.80 5.99
N LEU A 242 7.27 2.87 6.76
CA LEU A 242 7.45 4.21 6.22
C LEU A 242 8.74 4.85 6.73
N VAL A 243 9.23 5.79 5.93
CA VAL A 243 10.31 6.71 6.29
C VAL A 243 9.89 8.12 5.94
N GLU A 244 10.30 9.06 6.78
CA GLU A 244 10.26 10.50 6.50
C GLU A 244 11.70 10.98 6.35
N ASN A 245 11.98 11.73 5.30
CA ASN A 245 13.31 12.27 5.07
C ASN A 245 13.27 13.68 4.51
N ASP A 246 14.29 14.44 4.87
CA ASP A 246 14.69 15.66 4.20
C ASP A 246 15.74 15.34 3.14
N VAL A 247 15.57 15.90 1.95
CA VAL A 247 16.43 15.66 0.80
C VAL A 247 16.82 16.97 0.13
N CYS A 248 18.10 17.06 -0.23
CA CYS A 248 18.68 18.15 -1.02
C CYS A 248 18.57 17.82 -2.51
N GLN A 249 19.58 18.13 -3.34
CA GLN A 249 19.57 17.76 -4.76
C GLN A 249 20.13 16.36 -5.06
N SER A 250 20.48 15.59 -4.04
CA SER A 250 21.01 14.22 -4.19
C SER A 250 19.93 13.17 -4.03
N ASP A 251 20.14 12.02 -4.63
CA ASP A 251 19.23 10.88 -4.51
C ASP A 251 19.30 10.27 -3.11
N ASP A 252 18.16 9.77 -2.65
CA ASP A 252 18.07 8.88 -1.49
C ASP A 252 17.79 7.46 -1.93
N ALA A 253 18.37 6.49 -1.23
CA ALA A 253 18.19 5.07 -1.53
C ALA A 253 17.85 4.27 -0.27
N TYR A 254 16.90 3.34 -0.40
CA TYR A 254 16.53 2.37 0.64
C TYR A 254 16.54 0.96 0.04
N HIS A 255 16.89 -0.04 0.86
CA HIS A 255 17.06 -1.41 0.37
C HIS A 255 16.02 -2.35 1.00
N ILE A 256 15.22 -3.01 0.18
CA ILE A 256 14.28 -4.07 0.61
C ILE A 256 14.77 -5.44 0.14
N GLY A 257 14.45 -6.49 0.91
CA GLY A 257 14.89 -7.85 0.60
C GLY A 257 14.60 -8.90 1.68
N SER A 258 14.00 -8.48 2.81
CA SER A 258 13.69 -9.36 3.95
C SER A 258 12.30 -9.98 3.90
N GLN A 259 11.58 -9.89 2.76
CA GLN A 259 10.21 -10.37 2.67
C GLN A 259 10.10 -11.91 2.74
N PRO A 260 9.25 -12.45 3.65
CA PRO A 260 9.21 -13.87 3.95
C PRO A 260 8.34 -14.70 2.98
N PHE A 261 7.67 -14.08 2.01
CA PHE A 261 6.87 -14.76 0.98
C PHE A 261 6.69 -13.87 -0.26
N ASN A 262 6.08 -14.44 -1.31
CA ASN A 262 5.70 -13.70 -2.52
C ASN A 262 4.61 -12.68 -2.18
N GLN A 263 4.79 -11.42 -2.59
CA GLN A 263 3.92 -10.32 -2.21
C GLN A 263 3.62 -9.39 -3.38
N ILE A 264 2.48 -8.72 -3.32
CA ILE A 264 2.21 -7.54 -4.15
C ILE A 264 2.54 -6.34 -3.28
N VAL A 265 3.51 -5.53 -3.69
CA VAL A 265 4.06 -4.43 -2.90
C VAL A 265 3.67 -3.11 -3.53
N THR A 266 3.09 -2.23 -2.72
CA THR A 266 2.68 -0.88 -3.08
C THR A 266 3.65 0.12 -2.49
N PHE A 267 4.20 0.98 -3.34
CA PHE A 267 5.07 2.09 -2.98
C PHE A 267 4.32 3.39 -3.24
N VAL A 268 4.30 4.28 -2.25
CA VAL A 268 3.71 5.62 -2.38
C VAL A 268 4.68 6.65 -1.84
N LEU A 269 4.95 7.69 -2.63
CA LEU A 269 5.84 8.78 -2.28
C LEU A 269 5.05 10.09 -2.15
N THR A 270 4.80 10.49 -0.91
CA THR A 270 4.03 11.69 -0.57
C THR A 270 4.96 12.86 -0.26
N PRO A 271 4.95 13.94 -1.05
CA PRO A 271 5.59 15.20 -0.69
C PRO A 271 4.97 15.77 0.59
N LEU A 272 5.79 16.37 1.46
CA LEU A 272 5.29 17.10 2.63
C LEU A 272 5.01 18.58 2.35
N ALA A 273 5.61 19.13 1.29
CA ALA A 273 5.29 20.45 0.78
C ALA A 273 4.63 20.36 -0.60
N VAL A 274 3.65 21.23 -0.85
CA VAL A 274 2.74 21.16 -2.00
C VAL A 274 3.42 21.50 -3.33
N LEU A 275 4.52 22.25 -3.25
CA LEU A 275 5.29 22.67 -4.40
C LEU A 275 6.52 21.78 -4.64
N ASP A 276 6.76 20.79 -3.77
CA ASP A 276 7.82 19.81 -3.96
C ASP A 276 7.30 18.64 -4.78
N SER A 277 8.12 18.14 -5.69
CA SER A 277 7.84 16.92 -6.44
C SER A 277 9.08 16.05 -6.54
N TYR A 278 8.83 14.75 -6.57
CA TYR A 278 9.85 13.72 -6.57
C TYR A 278 9.50 12.69 -7.64
N SER A 279 10.51 11.93 -8.06
CA SER A 279 10.35 10.69 -8.79
C SER A 279 10.73 9.50 -7.91
N LEU A 280 10.07 8.38 -8.16
CA LEU A 280 10.29 7.12 -7.49
C LEU A 280 10.83 6.13 -8.50
N ILE A 281 11.98 5.52 -8.22
CA ILE A 281 12.65 4.56 -9.11
C ILE A 281 12.91 3.29 -8.32
N LEU A 282 12.62 2.14 -8.90
CA LEU A 282 12.98 0.84 -8.34
C LEU A 282 14.05 0.20 -9.20
N ARG A 283 15.09 -0.33 -8.55
CA ARG A 283 16.17 -1.08 -9.19
C ARG A 283 16.32 -2.47 -8.59
N GLU A 284 16.77 -3.40 -9.42
CA GLU A 284 17.32 -4.66 -8.95
C GLU A 284 18.74 -4.48 -8.39
N LYS A 285 19.24 -5.52 -7.74
CA LYS A 285 20.58 -5.56 -7.14
C LYS A 285 21.71 -5.23 -8.13
N ASP A 286 21.54 -5.54 -9.41
CA ASP A 286 22.51 -5.26 -10.47
C ASP A 286 22.46 -3.81 -10.99
N GLY A 287 21.58 -2.97 -10.43
CA GLY A 287 21.38 -1.57 -10.81
C GLY A 287 20.39 -1.35 -11.95
N ARG A 288 19.81 -2.41 -12.49
CA ARG A 288 18.81 -2.33 -13.57
C ARG A 288 17.52 -1.70 -13.07
N VAL A 289 17.05 -0.64 -13.75
CA VAL A 289 15.75 -0.02 -13.45
C VAL A 289 14.64 -1.00 -13.81
N ILE A 290 13.81 -1.34 -12.83
CA ILE A 290 12.64 -2.18 -13.07
C ILE A 290 11.35 -1.37 -13.22
N ALA A 291 11.24 -0.25 -12.52
CA ALA A 291 10.07 0.62 -12.53
C ALA A 291 10.48 2.07 -12.26
N GLN A 292 9.74 3.02 -12.84
CA GLN A 292 9.88 4.44 -12.55
C GLN A 292 8.50 5.11 -12.57
N SER A 293 8.26 5.99 -11.59
CA SER A 293 7.11 6.88 -11.52
C SER A 293 7.59 8.32 -11.37
N ASN A 294 7.25 9.17 -12.33
CA ASN A 294 7.63 10.58 -12.41
C ASN A 294 6.54 11.45 -13.09
N ALA A 295 5.28 11.09 -12.90
CA ALA A 295 4.16 11.79 -13.53
C ALA A 295 3.94 13.17 -12.90
N GLU A 296 3.83 14.22 -13.73
CA GLU A 296 3.62 15.60 -13.28
C GLU A 296 2.27 15.80 -12.58
N ASN A 297 2.26 16.54 -11.46
CA ASN A 297 1.06 16.84 -10.65
C ASN A 297 0.38 15.62 -10.01
N TYR A 298 1.00 14.45 -10.05
CA TYR A 298 0.51 13.25 -9.37
C TYR A 298 1.40 12.84 -8.21
N ILE A 299 0.81 12.09 -7.28
CA ILE A 299 1.58 11.35 -6.29
C ILE A 299 2.23 10.16 -6.98
N GLN A 300 3.52 9.96 -6.73
CA GLN A 300 4.24 8.86 -7.35
C GLN A 300 3.88 7.57 -6.64
N THR A 301 3.37 6.62 -7.41
CA THR A 301 3.03 5.30 -6.93
C THR A 301 3.59 4.26 -7.87
N ILE A 302 4.06 3.16 -7.29
CA ILE A 302 4.46 1.95 -8.02
C ILE A 302 3.83 0.77 -7.29
N GLN A 303 3.27 -0.19 -8.02
CA GLN A 303 2.87 -1.47 -7.46
C GLN A 303 3.43 -2.60 -8.30
N LEU A 304 4.04 -3.60 -7.66
CA LEU A 304 4.59 -4.77 -8.36
C LEU A 304 4.43 -6.05 -7.56
N ASN A 305 4.40 -7.18 -8.25
CA ASN A 305 4.57 -8.49 -7.62
C ASN A 305 6.08 -8.73 -7.39
N VAL A 306 6.43 -9.12 -6.16
CA VAL A 306 7.80 -9.31 -5.71
C VAL A 306 7.92 -10.75 -5.21
N LYS A 307 8.90 -11.51 -5.73
CA LYS A 307 9.20 -12.84 -5.21
C LYS A 307 9.82 -12.72 -3.82
N MET A 308 9.60 -13.73 -2.99
CA MET A 308 10.30 -13.90 -1.70
C MET A 308 11.82 -13.66 -1.88
N ASN A 309 12.42 -12.93 -0.95
CA ASN A 309 13.86 -12.59 -0.93
C ASN A 309 14.41 -11.82 -2.16
N THR A 310 13.56 -11.27 -3.02
CA THR A 310 14.00 -10.35 -4.09
C THR A 310 14.61 -9.08 -3.48
N GLN A 311 15.86 -8.78 -3.79
CA GLN A 311 16.51 -7.55 -3.35
C GLN A 311 16.19 -6.41 -4.32
N LEU A 312 15.60 -5.34 -3.82
CA LEU A 312 15.31 -4.12 -4.58
C LEU A 312 15.86 -2.89 -3.86
N THR A 313 16.32 -1.93 -4.66
CA THR A 313 16.67 -0.59 -4.20
C THR A 313 15.58 0.38 -4.61
N ILE A 314 15.07 1.14 -3.64
CA ILE A 314 14.09 2.21 -3.83
C ILE A 314 14.87 3.52 -3.85
N GLU A 315 14.87 4.21 -4.98
CA GLU A 315 15.49 5.50 -5.15
C GLU A 315 14.42 6.60 -5.19
N VAL A 316 14.64 7.65 -4.40
CA VAL A 316 13.86 8.88 -4.42
C VAL A 316 14.72 9.99 -4.99
N HIS A 317 14.27 10.54 -6.12
CA HIS A 317 14.98 11.63 -6.80
C HIS A 317 14.12 12.90 -6.81
N PRO A 318 14.58 14.00 -6.18
CA PRO A 318 13.91 15.31 -6.22
C PRO A 318 13.83 15.86 -7.65
N MET A 319 12.61 16.21 -8.09
CA MET A 319 12.39 16.81 -9.42
C MET A 319 12.28 18.32 -9.34
N ILE A 320 11.43 18.82 -8.46
CA ILE A 320 11.21 20.25 -8.20
C ILE A 320 11.17 20.42 -6.70
N LEU A 321 12.00 21.32 -6.18
CA LEU A 321 11.95 21.71 -4.78
C LEU A 321 11.65 23.21 -4.68
N HIS A 322 10.68 23.58 -3.85
CA HIS A 322 10.33 24.98 -3.61
C HIS A 322 11.34 25.70 -2.70
N LYS A 323 12.17 24.93 -1.99
CA LYS A 323 13.29 25.35 -1.16
C LYS A 323 14.54 24.56 -1.54
N SER A 324 15.69 24.91 -0.96
CA SER A 324 16.94 24.14 -1.15
C SER A 324 16.89 22.73 -0.54
N VAL A 325 15.94 22.49 0.35
CA VAL A 325 15.67 21.21 1.00
C VAL A 325 14.17 20.95 0.87
N GLY A 326 13.81 19.77 0.37
CA GLY A 326 12.45 19.26 0.38
C GLY A 326 12.29 18.13 1.38
N SER A 327 11.05 17.82 1.75
CA SER A 327 10.75 16.69 2.61
C SER A 327 9.69 15.78 1.98
N TYR A 328 9.84 14.47 2.19
CA TYR A 328 8.89 13.47 1.70
C TYR A 328 8.64 12.37 2.74
N ARG A 329 7.54 11.63 2.53
CA ARG A 329 7.31 10.32 3.12
C ARG A 329 7.24 9.24 2.05
N LEU A 330 8.03 8.19 2.25
CA LEU A 330 7.97 6.98 1.44
C LEU A 330 7.25 5.91 2.26
N PHE A 331 6.17 5.38 1.69
CA PHE A 331 5.40 4.27 2.24
C PHE A 331 5.63 3.03 1.39
N VAL A 332 5.97 1.93 2.04
CA VAL A 332 6.08 0.61 1.40
C VAL A 332 5.10 -0.32 2.12
N THR A 333 4.13 -0.85 1.37
CA THR A 333 3.07 -1.71 1.91
C THR A 333 3.00 -2.99 1.08
N GLY A 334 3.48 -4.08 1.65
CA GLY A 334 3.40 -5.42 1.09
C GLY A 334 2.08 -6.10 1.43
N SER A 335 1.54 -6.86 0.48
CA SER A 335 0.42 -7.75 0.74
C SER A 335 0.82 -8.90 1.68
N THR A 336 -0.15 -9.70 2.10
CA THR A 336 0.11 -10.87 2.95
C THR A 336 0.14 -12.15 2.12
N GLN A 337 0.61 -13.25 2.71
CA GLN A 337 0.56 -14.58 2.08
C GLN A 337 -0.87 -15.02 1.72
N TYR A 338 -1.88 -14.40 2.33
CA TYR A 338 -3.29 -14.66 2.09
C TYR A 338 -3.85 -13.88 0.90
N ILE A 339 -3.20 -12.76 0.52
CA ILE A 339 -3.60 -11.87 -0.57
C ILE A 339 -2.43 -11.74 -1.56
N THR A 340 -2.24 -12.77 -2.39
CA THR A 340 -1.14 -12.84 -3.37
C THR A 340 -1.62 -12.94 -4.81
N GLN A 341 -2.93 -13.10 -5.00
CA GLN A 341 -3.57 -13.19 -6.30
C GLN A 341 -4.10 -11.83 -6.76
N TYR A 342 -4.17 -11.67 -8.08
CA TYR A 342 -4.76 -10.55 -8.78
C TYR A 342 -5.62 -11.07 -9.94
N ASN A 343 -6.61 -10.30 -10.36
CA ASN A 343 -7.40 -10.60 -11.55
C ASN A 343 -7.57 -9.39 -12.48
N ILE A 344 -6.92 -8.28 -12.13
CA ILE A 344 -6.91 -7.08 -12.97
C ILE A 344 -5.89 -7.26 -14.09
N SER A 345 -6.26 -6.81 -15.28
CA SER A 345 -5.41 -6.74 -16.46
C SER A 345 -5.72 -5.49 -17.27
N GLY A 346 -4.84 -5.17 -18.22
CA GLY A 346 -4.99 -4.03 -19.13
C GLY A 346 -3.66 -3.33 -19.39
N ASN A 347 -3.69 -2.30 -20.22
CA ASN A 347 -2.46 -1.64 -20.69
C ASN A 347 -1.75 -0.80 -19.60
N GLN A 348 -2.40 -0.59 -18.45
CA GLN A 348 -1.76 0.01 -17.28
C GLN A 348 -0.71 -0.92 -16.63
N ILE A 349 -0.80 -2.23 -16.85
CA ILE A 349 0.12 -3.21 -16.28
C ILE A 349 1.26 -3.45 -17.27
N LEU A 350 2.45 -3.05 -16.87
CA LEU A 350 3.69 -3.26 -17.59
C LEU A 350 4.30 -4.60 -17.20
N PHE A 351 5.11 -5.15 -18.10
CA PHE A 351 5.88 -6.37 -17.89
C PHE A 351 7.35 -6.03 -17.96
N ASN A 352 8.13 -6.59 -17.06
CA ASN A 352 9.58 -6.54 -17.09
C ASN A 352 10.17 -7.94 -17.17
#